data_AF-A0A6J6JXD9-F1
#
_entry.id   AF-A0A6J6JXD9-F1
#
_cell.length_a   1.000
_cell.length_b   1.000
_cell.length_c   1.000
_cell.angle_alpha   90.00
_cell.angle_beta   90.00
_cell.angle_gamma   90.00
#
_symmetry.space_group_name_H-M   'P 1'
#
loop_
_entity.id
_entity.type
_entity.pdbx_description
1 polymer ?
#
loop_
_entity_poly.entity_id
_entity_poly.type
_entity_poly.pdbx_seq_one_letter_code
_entity_poly.pdbx_strand_id
1 'polypeptide(L)' 'MHDREGNPERSILSCLLDDGRRAWGETNDVGTGRDMCVNEWVGTRVRLDASGNLLV' A
#
# COMPACT_ATOMS: atom_id res chain seq x y z
N MET A 1 9.77 -0.72 -1.75
CA MET A 1 10.93 -1.50 -2.23
C MET A 1 10.98 -1.28 -3.74
N HIS A 2 12.17 -0.99 -4.29
CA HIS A 2 12.33 -0.59 -5.68
C HIS A 2 13.14 -1.65 -6.44
N ASP A 3 12.82 -1.83 -7.73
CA ASP A 3 13.54 -2.72 -8.63
C ASP A 3 14.93 -2.16 -9.03
N ARG A 4 15.61 -2.86 -9.95
CA ARG A 4 16.94 -2.46 -10.44
C ARG A 4 16.94 -1.10 -11.17
N GLU A 5 15.82 -0.71 -11.76
CA GLU A 5 15.65 0.55 -12.49
C GLU A 5 15.14 1.67 -11.57
N GLY A 6 14.89 1.36 -10.29
CA GLY A 6 14.39 2.30 -9.30
C GLY A 6 12.87 2.49 -9.34
N ASN A 7 12.12 1.62 -10.02
CA ASN A 7 10.65 1.66 -9.96
C ASN A 7 10.14 0.97 -8.69
N PRO A 8 9.06 1.46 -8.06
CA PRO A 8 8.43 0.74 -6.96
C PRO A 8 7.98 -0.65 -7.42
N GLU A 9 8.51 -1.71 -6.80
CA GLU A 9 8.15 -3.11 -7.08
C GLU A 9 7.29 -3.72 -5.98
N ARG A 10 7.34 -3.16 -4.76
CA ARG A 10 6.52 -3.56 -3.62
C ARG A 10 6.31 -2.38 -2.68
N SER A 11 5.04 -2.08 -2.41
CA SER A 11 4.61 -1.10 -1.42
C SER A 11 4.06 -1.81 -0.19
N ILE A 12 4.37 -1.28 0.99
CA ILE A 12 3.94 -1.83 2.28
C ILE A 12 3.16 -0.75 3.01
N LEU A 13 1.99 -1.09 3.53
CA LEU A 13 1.07 -0.18 4.16
C LEU A 13 0.86 -0.58 5.63
N SER A 14 0.94 0.40 6.52
CA SER A 14 0.38 0.26 7.87
C SER A 14 -1.02 0.86 7.88
N CYS A 15 -2.03 0.04 8.12
CA CYS A 15 -3.43 0.45 8.08
C CYS A 15 -4.06 0.42 9.47
N LEU A 16 -5.08 1.25 9.65
CA LEU A 16 -6.00 1.19 10.79
C LEU A 16 -7.32 0.61 10.31
N LEU A 17 -7.84 -0.36 11.06
CA LEU A 17 -9.20 -0.87 10.89
C LEU A 17 -10.19 0.07 11.60
N ASP A 18 -11.46 -0.02 11.23
CA ASP A 18 -12.52 0.82 11.81
C ASP A 18 -12.67 0.62 13.33
N ASP A 19 -12.25 -0.53 13.86
CA ASP A 19 -12.24 -0.84 15.29
C ASP A 19 -10.97 -0.38 16.02
N GLY A 20 -10.09 0.35 15.33
CA GLY A 20 -8.84 0.89 15.87
C GLY A 20 -7.68 -0.11 15.94
N ARG A 21 -7.88 -1.38 15.56
CA ARG A 21 -6.76 -2.32 15.41
C ARG A 21 -5.90 -1.96 14.20
N ARG A 22 -4.67 -2.48 14.18
CA ARG A 22 -3.73 -2.29 13.07
C ARG A 22 -3.73 -3.52 12.17
N ALA A 23 -3.58 -3.27 10.88
CA ALA A 23 -3.34 -4.29 9.86
C ALA A 23 -2.11 -3.91 9.02
N TRP A 24 -1.44 -4.91 8.48
CA TRP A 24 -0.42 -4.73 7.46
C TRP A 24 -1.00 -5.06 6.10
N GLY A 25 -0.70 -4.22 5.12
CA GLY A 25 -1.06 -4.43 3.73
C GLY A 25 0.14 -4.36 2.80
N GLU A 26 0.00 -4.93 1.61
CA GLU A 26 1.00 -4.84 0.55
C GLU A 26 0.39 -4.79 -0.85
N THR A 27 1.18 -4.30 -1.80
CA THR A 27 0.89 -4.41 -3.24
C THR A 27 2.16 -4.45 -4.05
N ASN A 28 2.12 -5.14 -5.19
CA ASN A 28 3.13 -5.10 -6.25
C ASN A 28 2.67 -4.28 -7.45
N ASP A 29 1.52 -3.60 -7.37
CA ASP A 29 1.06 -2.72 -8.44
C ASP A 29 1.97 -1.49 -8.56
N VAL A 30 2.70 -1.42 -9.66
CA VAL A 30 3.70 -0.36 -9.93
C VAL A 30 3.02 1.01 -10.04
N GLY A 31 1.80 1.08 -10.57
CA GLY A 31 1.05 2.32 -10.73
C GLY A 31 0.74 2.95 -9.37
N THR A 32 0.14 2.17 -8.48
CA THR A 32 -0.14 2.53 -7.10
C THR A 32 1.13 2.87 -6.33
N GLY A 33 2.19 2.06 -6.49
CA GLY A 33 3.47 2.33 -5.85
C GLY A 33 4.08 3.67 -6.28
N ARG A 34 4.00 4.02 -7.57
CA ARG A 34 4.45 5.33 -8.07
C ARG A 34 3.59 6.46 -7.53
N ASP A 35 2.28 6.29 -7.48
CA ASP A 35 1.36 7.28 -6.93
C ASP A 35 1.66 7.58 -5.45
N MET A 36 1.90 6.54 -4.64
CA MET A 36 2.31 6.67 -3.23
C MET A 36 3.64 7.42 -3.04
N CYS A 37 4.53 7.42 -4.03
CA CYS A 37 5.80 8.14 -3.94
C CYS A 37 5.66 9.63 -4.24
N VAL A 38 4.59 10.06 -4.92
CA VAL A 38 4.43 11.45 -5.38
C VAL A 38 3.28 12.18 -4.70
N ASN A 39 2.29 11.44 -4.19
CA ASN A 39 1.10 11.97 -3.56
C ASN A 39 1.02 11.60 -2.07
N GLU A 40 0.21 12.33 -1.31
CA GLU A 40 -0.07 12.02 0.09
C GLU A 40 -1.07 10.86 0.20
N TRP A 41 -0.76 9.89 1.07
CA TRP A 41 -1.55 8.67 1.28
C TRP A 41 -1.90 8.41 2.74
N VAL A 42 -1.31 9.15 3.68
CA VAL A 42 -1.65 9.03 5.10
C VAL A 42 -3.11 9.46 5.31
N GLY A 43 -3.90 8.58 5.90
CA GLY A 43 -5.33 8.81 6.16
C GLY A 43 -6.25 8.42 5.00
N THR A 44 -5.71 7.98 3.86
CA THR A 44 -6.51 7.48 2.73
C THR A 44 -7.15 6.14 3.09
N ARG A 45 -8.46 6.01 2.88
CA ARG A 45 -9.18 4.75 3.08
C ARG A 45 -8.90 3.80 1.92
N VAL A 46 -8.47 2.59 2.27
CA VAL A 46 -8.14 1.51 1.33
C VAL A 46 -8.87 0.23 1.70
N ARG A 47 -8.84 -0.76 0.81
CA ARG A 47 -9.37 -2.11 1.07
C ARG A 47 -8.24 -3.11 0.98
N LEU A 48 -8.11 -3.93 2.02
CA LEU A 48 -7.25 -5.10 2.02
C LEU A 48 -8.11 -6.36 1.95
N ASP A 49 -7.62 -7.40 1.28
CA ASP A 49 -8.14 -8.74 1.48
C ASP A 49 -7.64 -9.35 2.82
N ALA A 50 -8.10 -10.57 3.13
CA ALA A 50 -7.72 -11.25 4.37
C ALA A 50 -6.24 -11.66 4.45
N SER A 51 -5.54 -11.68 3.31
CA SER A 51 -4.10 -11.93 3.22
C SER A 51 -3.27 -10.65 3.33
N GLY A 52 -3.91 -9.47 3.34
CA GLY A 52 -3.26 -8.18 3.37
C GLY A 52 -2.94 -7.62 1.97
N ASN A 53 -3.45 -8.21 0.89
CA ASN A 53 -3.25 -7.60 -0.43
C ASN A 53 -4.16 -6.38 -0.58
N LEU A 54 -3.59 -5.27 -1.03
CA LEU A 54 -4.34 -4.09 -1.42
C LEU A 54 -5.18 -4.39 -2.66
N LEU A 55 -6.48 -4.10 -2.57
CA LEU A 55 -7.40 -4.20 -3.70
C LEU A 55 -7.36 -2.86 -4.46
N VAL A 56 -6.55 -2.83 -5.53
CA VAL A 56 -6.35 -1.69 -6.43
C VAL A 56 -7.32 -1.70 -7.61
#